data_AF-A0A543PWY7-F1
#
_entry.id   AF-A0A543PWY7-F1
#
_cell.length_a   1.000
_cell.length_b   1.000
_cell.length_c   1.000
_cell.angle_alpha   90.00
_cell.angle_beta   90.00
_cell.angle_gamma   90.00
#
_symmetry.space_group_name_H-M   'P 1'
#
loop_
_entity.id
_entity.type
_entity.pdbx_description
1 polymer ?
#
loop_
_entity_poly.entity_id
_entity_poly.type
_entity_poly.pdbx_seq_one_letter_code
_entity_poly.pdbx_strand_id
1 'polypeptide(L)'
;MMATMRLFHGQEGLICSECGVVHEGLATVFGPEAPDPWVEAPLSARVQGELGRDQCYLPWQQRLYTFIRGHIVLPISDRPDETFAWSVWSTLAPDDMETLEAHWDDPRRADLPPMPGRLANSLPYEESTQGLALHVRHREPGQVPHFVFAMDAEHPLAVEQREGIPWHRVAELNGQLA
;
A
#
# COMPACT_ATOMS: atom_id res chain seq x y z
N MET A 1 -12.08 -55.34 19.49
CA MET A 1 -10.99 -54.62 18.79
C MET A 1 -11.59 -53.35 18.24
N MET A 2 -11.30 -52.22 18.91
CA MET A 2 -11.86 -50.90 18.59
C MET A 2 -11.20 -50.34 17.32
N ALA A 3 -12.01 -49.89 16.38
CA ALA A 3 -11.56 -49.11 15.24
C ALA A 3 -11.22 -47.69 15.71
N THR A 4 -9.95 -47.32 15.56
CA THR A 4 -9.45 -45.98 15.89
C THR A 4 -10.01 -45.00 14.86
N MET A 5 -11.01 -44.22 15.28
CA MET A 5 -11.54 -43.10 14.50
C MET A 5 -10.47 -42.00 14.51
N ARG A 6 -9.78 -41.82 13.38
CA ARG A 6 -8.88 -40.67 13.19
C ARG A 6 -9.74 -39.43 13.07
N LEU A 7 -9.64 -38.54 14.05
CA LEU A 7 -10.18 -37.19 13.98
C LEU A 7 -9.43 -36.42 12.89
N PHE A 8 -10.07 -36.24 11.74
CA PHE A 8 -9.68 -35.22 10.77
C PHE A 8 -9.91 -33.87 11.43
N HIS A 9 -8.82 -33.18 11.79
CA HIS A 9 -8.88 -31.76 12.11
C HIS A 9 -8.98 -31.02 10.77
N GLY A 10 -10.21 -30.88 10.26
CA GLY A 10 -10.47 -29.98 9.15
C GLY A 10 -10.30 -28.55 9.64
N GLN A 11 -9.32 -27.83 9.12
CA GLN A 11 -9.51 -26.38 8.99
C GLN A 11 -10.55 -26.23 7.88
N GLU A 12 -11.80 -26.04 8.26
CA GLU A 12 -12.86 -25.66 7.33
C GLU A 12 -12.57 -24.23 6.89
N GLY A 13 -11.75 -24.07 5.86
CA GLY A 13 -11.64 -22.81 5.16
C GLY A 13 -13.05 -22.41 4.70
N LEU A 14 -13.49 -21.22 5.10
CA LEU A 14 -14.78 -20.68 4.69
C LEU A 14 -14.84 -20.65 3.16
N ILE A 15 -15.79 -21.40 2.59
CA ILE A 15 -16.06 -21.39 1.15
C ILE A 15 -16.48 -19.98 0.79
N CYS A 16 -15.80 -19.39 -0.19
CA CYS A 16 -16.14 -18.07 -0.70
C CYS A 16 -17.58 -18.07 -1.24
N SER A 17 -18.43 -17.17 -0.75
CA SER A 17 -19.82 -17.05 -1.21
C SER A 17 -19.95 -16.56 -2.64
N GLU A 18 -18.93 -15.89 -3.17
CA GLU A 18 -18.91 -15.35 -4.54
C GLU A 18 -18.53 -16.41 -5.58
N CYS A 19 -17.49 -17.22 -5.31
CA CYS A 19 -16.93 -18.14 -6.31
C CYS A 19 -17.01 -19.63 -5.94
N GLY A 20 -17.44 -19.97 -4.72
CA GLY A 20 -17.57 -21.35 -4.25
C GLY A 20 -16.24 -22.06 -3.96
N VAL A 21 -15.11 -21.34 -3.95
CA VAL A 21 -13.77 -21.89 -3.68
C VAL A 21 -13.26 -21.42 -2.31
N VAL A 22 -12.44 -22.25 -1.67
CA VAL A 22 -11.72 -21.87 -0.44
C VAL A 22 -10.44 -21.11 -0.83
N HIS A 23 -10.27 -19.90 -0.29
CA HIS A 23 -9.08 -19.07 -0.50
C HIS A 23 -8.18 -19.11 0.75
N GLU A 24 -7.05 -19.80 0.65
CA GLU A 24 -6.02 -19.94 1.71
C GLU A 24 -4.66 -19.47 1.23
N GLY A 25 -3.81 -19.02 2.16
CA GLY A 25 -2.41 -18.66 1.88
C GLY A 25 -2.22 -17.41 1.00
N LEU A 26 -3.24 -16.56 0.88
CA LEU A 26 -3.15 -15.31 0.13
C LEU A 26 -2.19 -14.33 0.82
N ALA A 27 -1.38 -13.64 0.02
CA ALA A 27 -0.65 -12.48 0.51
C ALA A 27 -1.62 -11.32 0.76
N THR A 28 -1.36 -10.56 1.82
CA THR A 28 -2.16 -9.42 2.24
C THR A 28 -1.42 -8.10 2.14
N VAL A 29 -0.17 -8.12 1.67
CA VAL A 29 0.62 -6.92 1.40
C VAL A 29 1.25 -7.04 0.03
N PHE A 30 0.97 -6.07 -0.84
CA PHE A 30 1.54 -6.00 -2.19
C PHE A 30 2.02 -4.59 -2.49
N GLY A 31 2.99 -4.47 -3.39
CA GLY A 31 3.24 -3.21 -4.05
C GLY A 31 4.58 -3.15 -4.77
N PRO A 32 4.78 -2.15 -5.64
CA PRO A 32 6.02 -1.99 -6.39
C PRO A 32 7.22 -1.63 -5.51
N GLU A 33 8.41 -2.09 -5.89
CA GLU A 33 9.66 -1.76 -5.19
C GLU A 33 10.10 -0.29 -5.36
N ALA A 34 9.52 0.42 -6.33
CA ALA A 34 9.87 1.80 -6.67
C ALA A 34 8.64 2.59 -7.13
N PRO A 35 8.66 3.93 -7.08
CA PRO A 35 7.63 4.75 -7.72
C PRO A 35 7.70 4.58 -9.25
N ASP A 36 6.57 4.63 -9.95
CA ASP A 36 6.53 4.47 -11.42
C ASP A 36 7.44 5.49 -12.14
N PRO A 37 7.50 6.78 -11.73
CA PRO A 37 8.47 7.73 -12.27
C PRO A 37 9.93 7.30 -12.21
N TRP A 38 10.34 6.51 -11.20
CA TRP A 38 11.70 5.97 -11.15
C TRP A 38 11.93 4.94 -12.24
N VAL A 39 10.98 4.04 -12.46
CA VAL A 39 11.04 2.99 -13.48
C VAL A 39 11.08 3.60 -14.89
N GLU A 40 10.26 4.64 -15.11
CA GLU A 40 10.18 5.37 -16.37
C GLU A 40 11.40 6.25 -16.67
N ALA A 41 12.10 6.71 -15.62
CA ALA A 41 13.20 7.64 -15.78
C ALA A 41 14.40 7.02 -16.53
N PRO A 42 15.07 7.81 -17.40
CA PRO A 42 16.27 7.37 -18.10
C PRO A 42 17.37 7.04 -17.10
N LEU A 43 18.30 6.16 -17.51
CA LEU A 43 19.43 5.75 -16.68
C LEU A 43 20.24 6.96 -16.15
N SER A 44 20.38 8.01 -16.96
CA SER A 44 21.09 9.23 -16.56
C SER A 44 20.46 9.95 -15.36
N ALA A 45 19.13 9.89 -15.22
CA ALA A 45 18.41 10.43 -14.07
C ALA A 45 18.56 9.50 -12.86
N ARG A 46 18.37 8.19 -13.06
CA ARG A 46 18.49 7.19 -11.98
C ARG A 46 19.89 7.10 -11.37
N VAL A 47 20.95 7.27 -12.17
CA VAL A 47 22.35 7.31 -11.68
C VAL A 47 22.61 8.54 -10.81
N GLN A 48 21.89 9.63 -11.05
CA GLN A 48 21.97 10.85 -10.23
C GLN A 48 20.97 10.84 -9.07
N GLY A 49 20.01 9.93 -9.09
CA GLY A 49 19.01 9.75 -8.06
C GLY A 49 19.41 8.68 -7.05
N GLU A 50 18.57 8.56 -6.03
CA GLU A 50 18.70 7.58 -4.97
C GLU A 50 17.36 6.90 -4.77
N LEU A 51 17.34 5.57 -4.85
CA LEU A 51 16.18 4.75 -4.46
C LEU A 51 16.58 3.95 -3.22
N GLY A 52 16.08 4.39 -2.07
CA GLY A 52 16.18 3.67 -0.82
C GLY A 52 14.97 2.76 -0.61
N ARG A 53 14.92 2.13 0.57
CA ARG A 53 13.77 1.30 0.97
C ARG A 53 12.52 2.13 1.24
N ASP A 54 12.69 3.32 1.82
CA ASP A 54 11.57 4.13 2.30
C ASP A 54 11.49 5.49 1.58
N GLN A 55 12.60 5.98 1.04
CA GLN A 55 12.68 7.28 0.37
C GLN A 55 13.27 7.13 -1.03
N CYS A 56 12.83 7.98 -1.94
CA CYS A 56 13.37 8.05 -3.30
C CYS A 56 13.54 9.53 -3.71
N TYR A 57 14.72 9.86 -4.22
CA TYR A 57 15.08 11.17 -4.74
C TYR A 57 15.45 11.01 -6.21
N LEU A 58 14.69 11.64 -7.09
CA LEU A 58 14.82 11.48 -8.52
C LEU A 58 15.00 12.84 -9.21
N PRO A 59 16.23 13.23 -9.58
CA PRO A 59 16.47 14.39 -10.42
C PRO A 59 16.09 14.05 -11.87
N TRP A 60 14.96 14.56 -12.34
CA TRP A 60 14.43 14.28 -13.67
C TRP A 60 13.71 15.51 -14.25
N GLN A 61 13.81 15.73 -15.56
CA GLN A 61 13.19 16.86 -16.26
C GLN A 61 13.47 18.24 -15.60
N GLN A 62 14.73 18.47 -15.20
CA GLN A 62 15.19 19.71 -14.54
C GLN A 62 14.56 20.01 -13.17
N ARG A 63 13.99 19.00 -12.50
CA ARG A 63 13.44 19.12 -11.15
C ARG A 63 13.81 17.91 -10.29
N LEU A 64 13.83 18.11 -8.98
CA LEU A 64 13.94 17.02 -8.02
C LEU A 64 12.54 16.54 -7.65
N TYR A 65 12.26 15.27 -7.89
CA TYR A 65 11.09 14.59 -7.34
C TYR A 65 11.50 13.84 -6.08
N THR A 66 10.71 13.98 -5.02
CA THR A 66 10.92 13.19 -3.79
C THR A 66 9.69 12.32 -3.56
N PHE A 67 9.93 11.09 -3.12
CA PHE A 67 8.89 10.13 -2.83
C PHE A 67 9.15 9.43 -1.50
N ILE A 68 8.07 9.08 -0.83
CA ILE A 68 8.06 8.31 0.42
C ILE A 68 7.25 7.04 0.19
N ARG A 69 7.72 5.91 0.74
CA ARG A 69 6.96 4.66 0.76
C ARG A 69 5.97 4.68 1.93
N GLY A 70 4.77 4.18 1.67
CA GLY A 70 3.70 4.09 2.66
C GLY A 70 2.67 3.05 2.30
N HIS A 71 1.75 2.78 3.22
CA HIS A 71 0.71 1.79 3.07
C HIS A 71 -0.66 2.44 2.88
N ILE A 72 -1.39 2.01 1.85
CA ILE A 72 -2.84 2.17 1.79
C ILE A 72 -3.43 0.91 2.41
N VAL A 73 -3.93 1.02 3.64
CA VAL A 73 -4.52 -0.10 4.38
C VAL A 73 -6.02 -0.16 4.09
N LEU A 74 -6.50 -1.34 3.67
CA LEU A 74 -7.89 -1.64 3.37
C LEU A 74 -8.40 -2.69 4.39
N PRO A 75 -9.48 -2.45 5.14
CA PRO A 75 -10.07 -3.47 6.00
C PRO A 75 -10.69 -4.58 5.14
N ILE A 76 -10.61 -5.84 5.59
CA ILE A 76 -11.29 -6.94 4.90
C ILE A 76 -12.71 -7.06 5.43
N SER A 77 -13.70 -6.75 4.59
CA SER A 77 -15.08 -6.50 5.03
C SER A 77 -15.79 -7.74 5.59
N ASP A 78 -15.41 -8.93 5.13
CA ASP A 78 -15.95 -10.23 5.55
C ASP A 78 -15.02 -11.00 6.52
N ARG A 79 -13.90 -10.39 6.95
CA ARG A 79 -12.96 -10.94 7.93
C ARG A 79 -12.54 -9.88 8.93
N PRO A 80 -13.26 -9.75 10.06
CA PRO A 80 -12.94 -8.79 11.10
C PRO A 80 -11.48 -8.89 11.55
N ASP A 81 -10.87 -7.75 11.85
CA ASP A 81 -9.47 -7.61 12.30
C ASP A 81 -8.39 -7.98 11.26
N GLU A 82 -8.76 -8.44 10.06
CA GLU A 82 -7.82 -8.64 8.96
C GLU A 82 -7.78 -7.43 8.02
N THR A 83 -6.60 -7.15 7.47
CA THR A 83 -6.38 -6.05 6.52
C THR A 83 -5.60 -6.51 5.31
N PHE A 84 -5.90 -5.92 4.18
CA PHE A 84 -5.05 -5.91 2.99
C PHE A 84 -4.32 -4.57 2.91
N ALA A 85 -3.08 -4.53 2.42
CA ALA A 85 -2.34 -3.30 2.25
C ALA A 85 -1.63 -3.21 0.90
N TRP A 86 -1.73 -2.03 0.28
CA TRP A 86 -0.84 -1.63 -0.80
C TRP A 86 0.38 -0.90 -0.23
N SER A 87 1.56 -1.50 -0.30
CA SER A 87 2.86 -0.88 0.00
C SER A 87 3.38 -0.11 -1.22
N VAL A 88 3.04 1.16 -1.31
CA VAL A 88 3.21 2.00 -2.51
C VAL A 88 3.97 3.28 -2.20
N TRP A 89 4.22 4.08 -3.23
CA TRP A 89 4.96 5.33 -3.14
C TRP A 89 4.05 6.52 -3.32
N SER A 90 4.31 7.60 -2.59
CA SER A 90 3.65 8.89 -2.80
C SER A 90 4.68 9.98 -3.03
N THR A 91 4.36 10.95 -3.89
CA THR A 91 5.13 12.20 -3.96
C THR A 91 5.04 12.92 -2.63
N LEU A 92 6.16 13.49 -2.19
CA LEU A 92 6.20 14.42 -1.07
C LEU A 92 6.84 15.73 -1.55
N ALA A 93 6.36 16.87 -1.05
CA ALA A 93 7.01 18.14 -1.34
C ALA A 93 8.42 18.14 -0.70
N PRO A 94 9.42 18.81 -1.31
CA PRO A 94 10.77 18.86 -0.73
C PRO A 94 10.80 19.37 0.72
N ASP A 95 10.04 20.42 1.04
CA ASP A 95 9.95 20.99 2.39
C ASP A 95 9.33 20.01 3.40
N ASP A 96 8.34 19.22 2.97
CA ASP A 96 7.72 18.16 3.77
C ASP A 96 8.71 16.99 3.98
N MET A 97 9.50 16.65 2.96
CA MET A 97 10.55 15.64 3.07
C MET A 97 11.65 16.08 4.05
N GLU A 98 12.11 17.33 3.97
CA GLU A 98 13.08 17.90 4.92
C GLU A 98 12.53 17.86 6.35
N THR A 99 11.25 18.21 6.53
CA THR A 99 10.57 18.12 7.83
C THR A 99 10.55 16.68 8.36
N LEU A 100 10.25 15.70 7.50
CA LEU A 100 10.25 14.29 7.87
C LEU A 100 11.65 13.81 8.27
N GLU A 101 12.68 14.16 7.49
CA GLU A 101 14.08 13.80 7.76
C GLU A 101 14.55 14.35 9.11
N ALA A 102 14.20 15.60 9.43
CA ALA A 102 14.53 16.22 10.71
C ALA A 102 13.90 15.51 11.93
N HIS A 103 12.81 14.76 11.70
CA HIS A 103 12.10 14.00 12.74
C HIS A 103 12.25 12.48 12.56
N TRP A 104 13.18 12.01 11.72
CA TRP A 104 13.22 10.61 11.30
C TRP A 104 13.23 9.60 12.47
N ASP A 105 14.09 9.85 13.46
CA ASP A 105 14.23 9.02 14.67
C ASP A 105 13.42 9.56 15.86
N ASP A 106 12.66 10.65 15.69
CA ASP A 106 11.83 11.23 16.75
C ASP A 106 10.46 10.51 16.79
N PRO A 107 10.05 9.91 17.92
CA PRO A 107 8.69 9.36 18.08
C PRO A 107 7.58 10.37 17.76
N ARG A 108 7.82 11.66 18.00
CA ARG A 108 6.89 12.75 17.69
C ARG A 108 6.67 12.95 16.19
N ARG A 109 7.41 12.26 15.32
CA ARG A 109 7.07 12.24 13.88
C ARG A 109 5.67 11.70 13.62
N ALA A 110 5.11 10.90 14.52
CA ALA A 110 3.71 10.46 14.47
C ALA A 110 2.70 11.61 14.68
N ASP A 111 3.12 12.69 15.33
CA ASP A 111 2.29 13.87 15.62
C ASP A 111 2.39 14.94 14.53
N LEU A 112 3.26 14.75 13.52
CA LEU A 112 3.38 15.67 12.40
C LEU A 112 2.03 15.84 11.69
N PRO A 113 1.69 17.06 11.25
CA PRO A 113 0.52 17.26 10.40
C PRO A 113 0.59 16.35 9.16
N PRO A 114 -0.56 15.88 8.65
CA PRO A 114 -0.60 15.10 7.41
C PRO A 114 0.04 15.83 6.23
N MET A 115 1.01 15.16 5.62
CA MET A 115 1.70 15.49 4.37
C MET A 115 0.78 15.45 3.13
N PRO A 116 0.44 16.51 2.35
CA PRO A 116 -0.26 16.28 1.09
C PRO A 116 0.65 15.56 0.09
N GLY A 117 0.10 14.56 -0.61
CA GLY A 117 0.84 13.77 -1.57
C GLY A 117 -0.03 13.30 -2.73
N ARG A 118 0.61 12.64 -3.69
CA ARG A 118 -0.06 11.96 -4.81
C ARG A 118 0.47 10.55 -4.93
N LEU A 119 -0.39 9.58 -5.15
CA LEU A 119 0.00 8.20 -5.39
C LEU A 119 0.89 8.14 -6.65
N ALA A 120 2.04 7.48 -6.54
CA ALA A 120 3.06 7.43 -7.59
C ALA A 120 3.13 6.05 -8.28
N ASN A 121 2.18 5.17 -8.01
CA ASN A 121 2.11 3.84 -8.60
C ASN A 121 0.74 3.59 -9.25
N SER A 122 0.78 2.90 -10.38
CA SER A 122 -0.36 2.30 -11.05
C SER A 122 -0.65 0.92 -10.46
N LEU A 123 -1.81 0.81 -9.82
CA LEU A 123 -2.37 -0.41 -9.22
C LEU A 123 -3.42 -1.03 -10.15
N PRO A 124 -3.77 -2.33 -9.99
CA PRO A 124 -4.71 -3.05 -10.86
C PRO A 124 -6.18 -2.67 -10.63
N TYR A 125 -6.48 -1.39 -10.88
CA TYR A 125 -7.81 -0.80 -10.94
C TYR A 125 -8.09 -0.39 -12.40
N GLU A 126 -9.36 -0.40 -12.78
CA GLU A 126 -9.76 0.03 -14.14
C GLU A 126 -9.47 1.52 -14.34
N GLU A 127 -9.75 2.34 -13.32
CA GLU A 127 -9.37 3.73 -13.26
C GLU A 127 -7.91 3.89 -12.83
N SER A 128 -7.24 4.90 -13.39
CA SER A 128 -5.84 5.18 -13.04
C SER A 128 -5.72 5.61 -11.58
N THR A 129 -4.84 4.92 -10.86
CA THR A 129 -4.49 5.23 -9.47
C THR A 129 -3.31 6.19 -9.35
N GLN A 130 -2.47 6.27 -10.38
CA GLN A 130 -1.36 7.22 -10.40
C GLN A 130 -1.88 8.66 -10.42
N GLY A 131 -1.37 9.48 -9.50
CA GLY A 131 -1.74 10.89 -9.36
C GLY A 131 -2.89 11.16 -8.39
N LEU A 132 -3.56 10.12 -7.86
CA LEU A 132 -4.62 10.28 -6.86
C LEU A 132 -4.10 11.06 -5.65
N ALA A 133 -4.82 12.11 -5.27
CA ALA A 133 -4.47 12.93 -4.12
C ALA A 133 -4.73 12.18 -2.82
N LEU A 134 -3.76 12.23 -1.91
CA LEU A 134 -3.81 11.55 -0.62
C LEU A 134 -3.07 12.38 0.43
N HIS A 135 -3.23 11.98 1.69
CA HIS A 135 -2.45 12.50 2.80
C HIS A 135 -1.53 11.40 3.35
N VAL A 136 -0.26 11.75 3.52
CA VAL A 136 0.74 10.95 4.21
C VAL A 136 0.62 11.19 5.71
N ARG A 137 0.27 10.14 6.44
CA ARG A 137 0.19 10.11 7.90
C ARG A 137 1.41 9.36 8.42
N HIS A 138 2.37 10.11 8.96
CA HIS A 138 3.54 9.52 9.59
C HIS A 138 3.17 8.77 10.87
N ARG A 139 4.05 7.86 11.25
CA ARG A 139 3.90 6.98 12.40
C ARG A 139 5.24 6.91 13.13
N GLU A 140 5.27 6.32 14.32
CA GLU A 140 6.49 6.19 15.11
C GLU A 140 7.65 5.53 14.32
N PRO A 141 8.92 5.78 14.71
CA PRO A 141 10.09 5.08 14.16
C PRO A 141 9.88 3.58 14.01
N GLY A 142 10.28 3.03 12.86
CA GLY A 142 10.09 1.62 12.51
C GLY A 142 8.70 1.25 11.96
N GLN A 143 7.73 2.18 11.96
CA GLN A 143 6.42 1.97 11.34
C GLN A 143 6.33 2.65 9.98
N VAL A 144 5.73 1.95 9.01
CA VAL A 144 5.49 2.47 7.65
C VAL A 144 4.36 3.51 7.69
N PRO A 145 4.51 4.70 7.10
CA PRO A 145 3.44 5.71 7.02
C PRO A 145 2.16 5.15 6.41
N HIS A 146 1.01 5.70 6.81
CA HIS A 146 -0.26 5.39 6.15
C HIS A 146 -0.61 6.47 5.13
N PHE A 147 -1.14 6.06 3.99
CA PHE A 147 -1.69 6.94 2.98
C PHE A 147 -3.20 6.92 3.07
N VAL A 148 -3.81 8.10 3.21
CA VAL A 148 -5.24 8.26 3.45
C VAL A 148 -5.85 9.17 2.40
N PHE A 149 -6.86 8.69 1.69
CA PHE A 149 -7.61 9.48 0.72
C PHE A 149 -8.57 10.45 1.41
N ALA A 150 -9.02 11.48 0.68
CA ALA A 150 -10.07 12.36 1.17
C ALA A 150 -11.41 11.60 1.32
N MET A 151 -12.25 12.02 2.26
CA MET A 151 -13.52 11.31 2.55
C MET A 151 -14.52 11.36 1.39
N ASP A 152 -14.41 12.38 0.54
CA ASP A 152 -15.20 12.61 -0.67
C ASP A 152 -14.54 12.05 -1.94
N ALA A 153 -13.41 11.35 -1.83
CA ALA A 153 -12.80 10.69 -2.98
C ALA A 153 -13.66 9.48 -3.42
N GLU A 154 -14.05 9.48 -4.69
CA GLU A 154 -14.96 8.49 -5.28
C GLU A 154 -14.23 7.35 -6.01
N HIS A 155 -12.92 7.47 -6.24
CA HIS A 155 -12.14 6.44 -6.90
C HIS A 155 -12.29 5.09 -6.17
N PRO A 156 -12.46 3.94 -6.87
CA PRO A 156 -12.73 2.65 -6.23
C PRO A 156 -11.75 2.27 -5.10
N LEU A 157 -10.44 2.49 -5.29
CA LEU A 157 -9.43 2.31 -4.24
C LEU A 157 -9.70 3.12 -2.95
N ALA A 158 -10.19 4.37 -3.08
CA ALA A 158 -10.53 5.20 -1.93
C ALA A 158 -11.81 4.73 -1.23
N VAL A 159 -12.78 4.23 -2.02
CA VAL A 159 -13.98 3.58 -1.49
C VAL A 159 -13.61 2.32 -0.73
N GLU A 160 -12.79 1.44 -1.29
CA GLU A 160 -12.30 0.22 -0.62
C GLU A 160 -11.49 0.54 0.65
N GLN A 161 -10.74 1.65 0.69
CA GLN A 161 -10.04 2.08 1.91
C GLN A 161 -11.04 2.43 3.03
N ARG A 162 -12.16 3.05 2.70
CA ARG A 162 -13.16 3.51 3.66
C ARG A 162 -14.14 2.41 4.07
N GLU A 163 -14.56 1.59 3.12
CA GLU A 163 -15.69 0.64 3.26
C GLU A 163 -15.23 -0.81 3.33
N GLY A 164 -13.97 -1.07 2.96
CA GLY A 164 -13.36 -2.39 2.96
C GLY A 164 -13.42 -3.11 1.63
N ILE A 165 -12.61 -4.15 1.54
CA ILE A 165 -12.46 -5.02 0.38
C ILE A 165 -12.85 -6.45 0.79
N PRO A 166 -13.71 -7.17 0.03
CA PRO A 166 -14.05 -8.55 0.38
C PRO A 166 -12.86 -9.50 0.15
N TRP A 167 -12.77 -10.58 0.93
CA TRP A 167 -11.68 -11.56 0.78
C TRP A 167 -11.60 -12.17 -0.62
N HIS A 168 -12.75 -12.32 -1.29
CA HIS A 168 -12.78 -12.75 -2.69
C HIS A 168 -11.98 -11.80 -3.60
N ARG A 169 -12.12 -10.49 -3.43
CA ARG A 169 -11.38 -9.49 -4.20
C ARG A 169 -9.88 -9.54 -3.90
N VAL A 170 -9.49 -9.82 -2.65
CA VAL A 170 -8.08 -10.08 -2.29
C VAL A 170 -7.54 -11.31 -3.06
N ALA A 171 -8.34 -12.35 -3.23
CA ALA A 171 -7.98 -13.52 -4.03
C ALA A 171 -7.80 -13.18 -5.52
N GLU A 172 -8.69 -12.35 -6.08
CA GLU A 172 -8.55 -11.87 -7.46
C GLU A 172 -7.24 -11.09 -7.64
N LEU A 173 -6.92 -10.18 -6.72
CA LEU A 173 -5.67 -9.41 -6.75
C LEU A 173 -4.43 -10.30 -6.63
N ASN A 174 -4.45 -11.31 -5.75
CA ASN A 174 -3.37 -12.30 -5.66
C ASN A 174 -3.16 -13.03 -6.99
N GLY A 175 -4.22 -13.40 -7.70
CA GLY A 175 -4.14 -14.05 -9.01
C GLY A 175 -3.61 -13.15 -10.14
N GLN A 176 -3.69 -11.82 -9.97
CA GLN A 176 -3.19 -10.83 -10.94
C GLN A 176 -1.72 -10.44 -10.70
N LEU A 177 -1.23 -10.60 -9.47
CA LEU A 177 0.07 -10.11 -9.02
C LEU A 177 1.11 -11.21 -8.75
N ALA A 178 0.69 -12.48 -8.78
CA ALA A 178 1.56 -13.65 -8.68
C ALA A 178 2.20 -14.00 -10.03
#